data_AF-G7KK99-F1
#
_entry.id   AF-G7KK99-F1
#
_cell.length_a   1.000
_cell.length_b   1.000
_cell.length_c   1.000
_cell.angle_alpha   90.00
_cell.angle_beta   90.00
_cell.angle_gamma   90.00
#
_symmetry.space_group_name_H-M   'P 1'
#
loop_
_entity.id
_entity.type
_entity.pdbx_description
1 polymer ?
#
loop_
_entity_poly.entity_id
_entity_poly.type
_entity_poly.pdbx_seq_one_letter_code
_entity_poly.pdbx_strand_id
1 'polypeptide(L)'
;MASLTVTDRFKYDVFLSFRGEDTRYGFTGDEITPSLLKAIEDSMMAIIVLSENYASSSFCLQELSHILDTMKDKAGRYVLPVFYKVDPSHVRKLKRSYGEAMKKQ
;
A
#
# COMPACT_ATOMS: atom_id res chain seq x y z
N MET A 1 15.74 6.42 -32.75
CA MET A 1 15.31 5.45 -31.73
C MET A 1 15.40 6.14 -30.38
N ALA A 2 14.31 6.74 -29.90
CA ALA A 2 14.32 7.33 -28.56
C ALA A 2 14.41 6.18 -27.55
N SER A 3 15.46 6.18 -26.73
CA SER A 3 15.58 5.27 -25.60
C SER A 3 14.54 5.70 -24.57
N LEU A 4 13.39 5.02 -24.51
CA LEU A 4 12.40 5.23 -23.45
C LEU A 4 13.07 4.94 -22.11
N THR A 5 13.38 6.00 -21.34
CA THR A 5 13.77 5.84 -19.95
C THR A 5 12.57 5.28 -19.18
N VAL A 6 12.82 4.46 -18.16
CA VAL A 6 11.76 3.78 -17.39
C VAL A 6 10.67 4.75 -16.92
N THR A 7 11.03 6.00 -16.66
CA THR A 7 10.17 7.10 -16.21
C THR A 7 9.09 7.52 -17.21
N ASP A 8 9.27 7.34 -18.52
CA ASP A 8 8.30 7.77 -19.55
C ASP A 8 7.05 6.88 -19.60
N ARG A 9 7.03 5.78 -18.81
CA ARG A 9 5.94 4.79 -18.74
C ARG A 9 5.03 4.96 -17.52
N PHE A 10 5.40 5.80 -16.56
CA PHE A 10 4.69 5.95 -15.30
C PHE A 10 4.27 7.40 -15.10
N LYS A 11 3.04 7.61 -14.65
CA LYS A 11 2.56 8.95 -14.30
C LYS A 11 3.10 9.41 -12.94
N TYR A 12 3.35 8.46 -12.04
CA TYR A 12 3.84 8.71 -10.70
C TYR A 12 5.07 7.86 -10.40
N ASP A 13 6.03 8.41 -9.67
CA ASP A 13 7.19 7.63 -9.22
C ASP A 13 6.81 6.70 -8.06
N VAL A 14 6.01 7.20 -7.12
CA VAL A 14 5.68 6.49 -5.88
C VAL A 14 4.18 6.58 -5.60
N PHE A 15 3.55 5.43 -5.37
CA PHE A 15 2.28 5.32 -4.69
C PHE A 15 2.52 5.15 -3.18
N LEU A 16 1.78 5.88 -2.34
CA LEU A 16 1.89 5.79 -0.90
C LEU A 16 0.60 5.25 -0.29
N SER A 17 0.67 4.06 0.30
CA SER A 17 -0.43 3.44 1.04
C SER A 17 -0.22 3.61 2.55
N PHE A 18 -1.25 4.06 3.26
CA PHE A 18 -1.18 4.27 4.71
C PHE A 18 -2.57 4.25 5.35
N ARG A 19 -2.62 4.01 6.66
CA ARG A 19 -3.83 4.20 7.47
C ARG A 19 -3.90 5.64 7.95
N GLY A 20 -4.82 6.43 7.39
CA GLY A 20 -4.97 7.86 7.70
C GLY A 20 -5.02 8.16 9.20
N GLU A 21 -5.90 7.46 9.93
CA GLU A 21 -6.07 7.61 11.39
C GLU A 21 -4.77 7.43 12.19
N ASP A 22 -3.84 6.59 11.73
CA ASP A 22 -2.59 6.30 12.44
C ASP A 22 -1.46 7.29 12.09
N THR A 23 -1.50 7.88 10.90
CA THR A 23 -0.35 8.62 10.34
C THR A 23 -0.62 10.10 10.02
N ARG A 24 -1.88 10.54 9.88
CA ARG A 24 -2.20 11.93 9.51
C ARG A 24 -3.54 12.41 10.06
N TYR A 25 -3.53 13.54 10.74
CA TYR A 25 -4.75 14.25 11.11
C TYR A 25 -5.43 14.84 9.86
N GLY A 26 -6.69 14.47 9.59
CA GLY A 26 -7.54 15.12 8.58
C GLY A 26 -7.35 14.69 7.11
N PHE A 27 -6.65 13.58 6.85
CA PHE A 27 -6.59 12.97 5.51
C PHE A 27 -6.91 11.48 5.62
N THR A 28 -8.21 11.18 5.70
CA THR A 28 -8.76 9.83 5.68
C THR A 28 -9.50 9.67 4.35
N GLY A 29 -8.95 8.86 3.46
CA GLY A 29 -9.67 8.34 2.30
C GLY A 29 -10.18 6.96 2.66
N ASP A 30 -11.49 6.76 2.67
CA ASP A 30 -12.10 5.49 3.08
C ASP A 30 -12.75 4.76 1.89
N GLU A 31 -12.38 5.11 0.66
CA GLU A 31 -12.97 4.49 -0.54
C GLU A 31 -11.92 4.19 -1.60
N ILE A 32 -12.00 2.99 -2.17
CA ILE A 32 -11.28 2.63 -3.38
C ILE A 32 -12.02 3.23 -4.56
N THR A 33 -11.52 4.35 -5.06
CA THR A 33 -12.06 4.97 -6.27
C THR A 33 -11.38 4.41 -7.52
N PRO A 34 -12.02 4.46 -8.71
CA PRO A 34 -11.37 4.12 -9.96
C PRO A 34 -10.08 4.94 -10.21
N SER A 35 -10.05 6.20 -9.75
CA SER A 35 -8.87 7.05 -9.85
C SER A 35 -7.71 6.57 -8.97
N LEU A 36 -8.00 5.98 -7.81
CA LEU A 36 -7.00 5.40 -6.91
C LEU A 36 -6.36 4.15 -7.54
N LEU A 37 -7.18 3.23 -8.06
CA LEU A 37 -6.69 2.04 -8.76
C LEU A 37 -5.81 2.42 -9.96
N LYS A 38 -6.24 3.42 -10.73
CA LYS A 38 -5.45 3.94 -11.85
C LYS A 38 -4.13 4.55 -11.39
N ALA A 39 -4.11 5.24 -10.25
CA ALA A 39 -2.87 5.78 -9.68
C ALA A 39 -1.89 4.66 -9.29
N ILE A 40 -2.36 3.54 -8.73
CA ILE A 40 -1.53 2.36 -8.43
C ILE A 40 -0.93 1.78 -9.72
N GLU A 41 -1.74 1.64 -10.77
CA GLU A 41 -1.29 1.13 -12.07
C GLU A 41 -0.23 2.02 -12.71
N ASP A 42 -0.39 3.34 -12.62
CA ASP A 42 0.48 4.33 -13.23
C ASP A 42 1.69 4.70 -12.34
N SER A 43 1.88 4.01 -11.22
CA SER A 43 3.00 4.22 -10.30
C SER A 43 4.17 3.26 -10.55
N MET A 44 5.40 3.78 -10.48
CA MET A 44 6.63 3.00 -10.65
C MET A 44 6.88 2.07 -9.45
N MET A 45 6.69 2.56 -8.22
CA MET A 45 6.79 1.76 -7.00
C MET A 45 5.66 2.09 -6.02
N ALA A 46 5.49 1.24 -5.00
CA ALA A 46 4.63 1.51 -3.87
C ALA A 46 5.40 1.47 -2.55
N ILE A 47 5.12 2.43 -1.67
CA ILE A 47 5.53 2.39 -0.26
C ILE A 47 4.28 2.09 0.56
N ILE A 48 4.35 1.04 1.38
CA ILE A 48 3.24 0.66 2.27
C ILE A 48 3.65 0.98 3.70
N VAL A 49 2.99 1.96 4.29
CA VAL A 49 3.20 2.33 5.70
C VAL A 49 2.30 1.48 6.58
N LEU A 50 2.87 0.37 7.05
CA LEU A 50 2.26 -0.57 7.97
C LEU A 50 2.31 0.01 9.39
N SER A 51 1.18 0.51 9.86
CA SER A 51 0.97 1.04 11.21
C SER A 51 0.23 0.07 12.11
N GLU A 52 0.13 0.37 13.40
CA GLU A 52 -0.48 -0.53 14.40
C GLU A 52 -1.90 -0.97 14.03
N ASN A 53 -2.74 -0.09 13.49
CA ASN A 53 -4.14 -0.39 13.14
C ASN A 53 -4.37 -0.49 11.62
N TYR A 54 -3.32 -0.61 10.81
CA TYR A 54 -3.47 -0.70 9.35
C TYR A 54 -4.44 -1.82 8.94
N ALA A 55 -4.28 -3.00 9.54
CA ALA A 55 -5.11 -4.17 9.22
C ALA A 55 -6.56 -4.08 9.75
N SER A 56 -6.89 -3.15 10.65
CA SER A 56 -8.28 -3.01 11.11
C SER A 56 -9.19 -2.38 10.05
N SER A 57 -8.62 -1.80 9.00
CA SER A 57 -9.35 -1.26 7.86
C SER A 57 -9.40 -2.28 6.73
N SER A 58 -10.61 -2.70 6.36
CA SER A 58 -10.81 -3.50 5.15
C SER A 58 -10.32 -2.75 3.90
N PHE A 59 -10.53 -1.43 3.84
CA PHE A 59 -10.04 -0.59 2.74
C PHE A 59 -8.52 -0.62 2.61
N CYS A 60 -7.77 -0.48 3.72
CA CYS A 60 -6.31 -0.59 3.68
C CYS A 60 -5.85 -1.98 3.19
N LEU A 61 -6.53 -3.06 3.60
CA LEU A 61 -6.16 -4.41 3.15
C LEU A 61 -6.54 -4.70 1.69
N GLN A 62 -7.65 -4.16 1.21
CA GLN A 62 -8.05 -4.24 -0.20
C GLN A 62 -7.09 -3.45 -1.09
N GLU A 63 -6.70 -2.24 -0.68
CA GLU A 63 -5.66 -1.45 -1.36
C GLU A 63 -4.33 -2.21 -1.39
N LEU A 64 -3.90 -2.77 -0.25
CA LEU A 64 -2.69 -3.60 -0.15
C LEU A 64 -2.72 -4.80 -1.11
N SER A 65 -3.83 -5.55 -1.15
CA SER A 65 -3.98 -6.69 -2.07
C SER A 65 -3.84 -6.22 -3.52
N HIS A 66 -4.50 -5.11 -3.88
CA HIS A 66 -4.44 -4.58 -5.23
C HIS A 66 -3.04 -4.10 -5.63
N ILE A 67 -2.30 -3.46 -4.72
CA ILE A 67 -0.90 -3.07 -4.94
C ILE A 67 -0.05 -4.32 -5.21
N LEU A 68 -0.18 -5.34 -4.36
CA LEU A 68 0.60 -6.57 -4.50
C LEU A 68 0.28 -7.29 -5.81
N ASP A 69 -0.99 -7.40 -6.18
CA ASP A 69 -1.38 -8.02 -7.45
C ASP A 69 -0.94 -7.21 -8.67
N THR A 70 -1.00 -5.88 -8.59
CA THR A 70 -0.60 -5.00 -9.70
C THR A 70 0.92 -4.98 -9.91
N MET A 71 1.69 -5.13 -8.84
CA MET A 71 3.14 -4.94 -8.88
C MET A 71 3.97 -6.24 -8.87
N LYS A 72 3.45 -7.37 -8.35
CA LYS A 72 4.24 -8.62 -8.19
C LYS A 72 4.81 -9.19 -9.51
N ASP A 73 4.09 -9.04 -10.62
CA ASP A 73 4.43 -9.69 -11.89
C ASP A 73 5.07 -8.72 -12.91
N LYS A 74 5.27 -7.45 -12.54
CA LYS A 74 5.79 -6.42 -13.47
C LYS A 74 7.25 -6.13 -13.18
N ALA A 75 8.13 -6.57 -14.09
CA ALA A 75 9.56 -6.32 -14.02
C ALA A 75 9.87 -4.82 -13.80
N GLY A 76 10.61 -4.51 -12.74
CA GLY A 76 11.04 -3.15 -12.40
C GLY A 76 10.09 -2.36 -11.50
N ARG A 77 8.97 -2.93 -11.03
CA ARG A 77 8.15 -2.33 -9.98
C ARG A 77 8.53 -2.89 -8.61
N TYR A 78 8.64 -2.02 -7.61
CA TYR A 78 9.02 -2.39 -6.25
C TYR A 78 7.90 -2.06 -5.26
N VAL A 79 7.76 -2.91 -4.25
CA VAL A 79 6.87 -2.68 -3.12
C VAL A 79 7.73 -2.65 -1.86
N LEU A 80 7.81 -1.49 -1.20
CA LEU A 80 8.65 -1.28 -0.01
C LEU A 80 7.76 -1.13 1.24
N PRO A 81 7.79 -2.09 2.17
CA PRO A 81 7.11 -1.94 3.45
C PRO A 81 7.89 -1.02 4.40
N VAL A 82 7.19 -0.09 5.04
CA VAL A 82 7.67 0.74 6.15
C VAL A 82 6.88 0.36 7.39
N PHE A 83 7.56 -0.06 8.45
CA PHE A 83 6.94 -0.45 9.71
C PHE A 83 6.89 0.75 10.66
N TYR A 84 5.74 1.44 10.71
CA TYR A 84 5.56 2.63 11.52
C TYR A 84 5.02 2.27 12.90
N LYS A 85 5.88 2.37 13.92
CA LYS A 85 5.54 2.06 15.34
C LYS A 85 4.96 0.65 15.55
N VAL A 86 5.26 -0.29 14.64
CA VAL A 86 4.84 -1.69 14.73
C VAL A 86 6.06 -2.58 14.54
N ASP A 87 6.11 -3.68 15.28
CA ASP A 87 7.13 -4.71 15.08
C ASP A 87 6.82 -5.50 13.79
N PRO A 88 7.78 -5.68 12.87
CA PRO A 88 7.57 -6.45 11.64
C PRO A 88 7.04 -7.88 11.87
N SER A 89 7.35 -8.49 13.00
CA SER A 89 6.84 -9.80 13.39
C SER A 89 5.36 -9.80 13.74
N HIS A 90 4.79 -8.67 14.19
CA HIS A 90 3.35 -8.53 14.40
C HIS A 90 2.60 -8.60 13.07
N VAL A 91 3.13 -7.94 12.04
CA VAL A 91 2.60 -8.01 10.67
C VAL A 91 2.78 -9.42 10.10
N ARG A 92 4.02 -9.91 10.04
CA ARG A 92 4.36 -11.16 9.35
C ARG A 92 3.71 -12.39 9.98
N LYS A 93 3.58 -12.42 11.31
CA LYS A 93 3.03 -13.57 12.06
C LYS A 93 1.59 -13.33 12.52
N LEU A 94 0.94 -12.26 12.03
CA LEU A 94 -0.42 -11.88 12.40
C LEU A 94 -0.66 -11.91 13.92
N LYS A 95 0.19 -11.20 14.67
CA LYS A 95 0.08 -11.08 16.13
C LYS A 95 -0.52 -9.74 16.51
N ARG A 96 -1.00 -9.63 17.76
CA ARG A 96 -1.52 -8.38 18.34
C ARG A 96 -2.64 -7.80 17.47
N SER A 97 -2.64 -6.49 17.21
CA SER A 97 -3.65 -5.77 16.43
C SER A 97 -3.92 -6.41 15.07
N TYR A 98 -2.88 -6.87 14.36
CA TYR A 98 -3.02 -7.55 13.07
C TYR A 98 -3.78 -8.88 13.19
N GLY A 99 -3.46 -9.68 14.21
CA GLY A 99 -4.16 -10.95 14.45
C GLY A 99 -5.62 -10.75 14.85
N GLU A 100 -5.91 -9.76 15.69
CA GLU A 100 -7.28 -9.45 16.09
C GLU A 100 -8.11 -8.86 14.94
N ALA A 101 -7.49 -8.07 14.06
CA ALA A 101 -8.16 -7.54 12.88
C ALA A 101 -8.54 -8.64 11.89
N MET A 102 -7.64 -9.60 11.63
CA MET A 102 -7.89 -10.70 10.67
C MET A 102 -9.02 -11.65 11.10
N LYS A 103 -9.34 -11.73 12.39
CA LYS A 103 -10.49 -12.52 12.87
C LYS A 103 -11.83 -11.86 12.58
N LYS A 104 -11.84 -10.55 12.28
CA LYS A 104 -13.03 -9.73 12.10
C LYS A 104 -13.35 -9.45 10.63
N GLN A 105 -12.46 -9.84 9.72
CA GLN A 105 -12.62 -9.64 8.27
C GLN A 105 -13.20 -10.87 7.59
#